data_AF-A0A357B1A0-F1
#
_entry.id   AF-A0A357B1A0-F1
#
_cell.length_a   1.000
_cell.length_b   1.000
_cell.length_c   1.000
_cell.angle_alpha   90.00
_cell.angle_beta   90.00
_cell.angle_gamma   90.00
#
_symmetry.space_group_name_H-M   'P 1'
#
loop_
_entity.id
_entity.type
_entity.pdbx_description
1 polymer ?
#
loop_
_entity_poly.entity_id
_entity_poly.type
_entity_poly.pdbx_seq_one_letter_code
_entity_poly.pdbx_strand_id
1 'polypeptide(L)' 'IGCPKLDEGDYTEKLAEIIRRNNIRSVMVVRMEVPCCGGIERAVRQALIDSGKMIPWQVVVLSTDGHVLED' A
#
# COMPACT_ATOMS: atom_id res chain seq x y z
N ILE A 1 6.10 4.75 6.84
CA ILE A 1 5.90 5.41 5.51
C ILE A 1 6.22 4.44 4.36
N GLY A 2 6.82 3.27 4.61
CA GLY A 2 7.01 2.23 3.58
C GLY A 2 7.95 2.66 2.44
N CYS A 3 8.70 3.75 2.65
CA CYS A 3 9.69 4.26 1.72
C CYS A 3 11.05 3.70 2.11
N PRO A 4 11.76 2.99 1.21
CA PRO A 4 13.03 2.36 1.55
C PRO A 4 14.15 3.34 1.94
N LYS A 5 13.94 4.65 1.71
CA LYS A 5 14.89 5.71 2.12
C LYS A 5 14.68 6.22 3.54
N LEU A 6 13.49 6.02 4.10
CA LEU A 6 13.08 6.58 5.40
C LEU A 6 12.71 5.49 6.41
N ASP A 7 12.64 4.25 5.96
CA ASP A 7 11.94 3.18 6.61
C ASP A 7 12.49 1.84 6.14
N GLU A 8 13.05 1.05 7.07
CA GLU A 8 13.70 -0.23 6.76
C GLU A 8 12.74 -1.44 6.87
N GLY A 9 11.48 -1.21 7.27
CA GLY A 9 10.52 -2.27 7.54
C GLY A 9 9.75 -2.76 6.31
N ASP A 10 9.66 -4.09 6.16
CA ASP A 10 8.57 -4.72 5.41
C ASP A 10 7.29 -4.68 6.26
N TYR A 11 6.25 -4.03 5.74
CA TYR A 11 4.99 -3.81 6.43
C TYR A 11 3.95 -4.90 6.19
N THR A 12 4.24 -5.87 5.33
CA THR A 12 3.27 -6.86 4.83
C THR A 12 2.56 -7.58 5.98
N GLU A 13 3.28 -8.19 6.91
CA GLU A 13 2.71 -8.96 8.01
C GLU A 13 1.86 -8.08 8.94
N LYS A 14 2.38 -6.90 9.31
CA LYS A 14 1.66 -5.95 10.17
C LYS A 14 0.36 -5.48 9.52
N LEU A 15 0.39 -5.16 8.22
CA LEU A 15 -0.79 -4.76 7.47
C LEU A 15 -1.79 -5.93 7.37
N ALA A 16 -1.31 -7.16 7.14
CA ALA A 16 -2.15 -8.34 7.07
C ALA A 16 -2.91 -8.56 8.40
N GLU A 17 -2.22 -8.43 9.54
CA GLU A 17 -2.84 -8.51 10.87
C GLU A 17 -3.90 -7.42 11.09
N ILE A 18 -3.59 -6.17 10.70
CA ILE A 18 -4.54 -5.06 10.82
C ILE A 18 -5.79 -5.35 9.98
N ILE A 19 -5.63 -5.76 8.73
CA ILE A 19 -6.75 -6.07 7.84
C ILE A 19 -7.55 -7.27 8.38
N ARG A 20 -6.88 -8.32 8.84
CA ARG A 20 -7.52 -9.53 9.36
C ARG A 20 -8.36 -9.24 10.61
N ARG A 21 -7.85 -8.42 11.53
CA ARG A 21 -8.52 -8.10 12.80
C ARG A 21 -9.61 -7.04 12.71
N ASN A 22 -9.74 -6.33 11.58
CA ASN A 22 -10.66 -5.19 11.45
C ASN A 22 -11.60 -5.32 10.25
N ASN A 23 -12.77 -4.70 10.32
CA ASN A 23 -13.70 -4.62 9.19
C ASN A 23 -13.41 -3.36 8.35
N ILE A 24 -12.30 -3.41 7.61
CA ILE A 24 -11.87 -2.35 6.68
C ILE A 24 -12.86 -2.29 5.50
N ARG A 25 -13.35 -1.10 5.16
CA ARG A 25 -14.27 -0.91 4.02
C ARG A 25 -13.55 -0.88 2.68
N SER A 26 -12.41 -0.20 2.62
CA SER A 26 -11.58 -0.07 1.43
C SER A 26 -10.15 0.33 1.82
N VAL A 27 -9.19 0.06 0.93
CA VAL A 27 -7.79 0.47 1.10
C VAL A 27 -7.37 1.34 -0.08
N MET A 28 -6.83 2.53 0.18
CA MET A 28 -6.24 3.40 -0.84
C MET A 28 -4.73 3.46 -0.59
N VAL A 29 -3.93 3.13 -1.60
CA VAL A 29 -2.48 3.24 -1.56
C VAL A 29 -2.06 4.44 -2.37
N VAL A 30 -1.41 5.41 -1.73
CA VAL A 30 -0.81 6.54 -2.46
C VAL A 30 0.68 6.29 -2.58
N ARG A 31 1.22 6.35 -3.80
CA ARG A 31 2.66 6.24 -4.04
C ARG A 31 3.15 7.22 -5.08
N MET A 32 4.42 7.58 -5.00
CA MET A 32 5.08 8.35 -6.05
C MET A 32 5.39 7.45 -7.26
N GLU A 33 5.51 8.05 -8.45
CA GLU A 33 5.85 7.38 -9.71
C GLU A 33 7.24 6.70 -9.68
N VAL A 34 8.12 7.14 -8.78
CA VAL A 34 9.47 6.62 -8.65
C VAL A 34 9.48 5.14 -8.22
N PRO A 35 10.41 4.33 -8.73
CA PRO A 35 10.40 2.88 -8.52
C PRO A 35 10.56 2.48 -7.05
N CYS A 36 11.22 3.30 -6.23
CA CYS A 36 11.42 3.00 -4.81
C CYS A 36 10.12 3.03 -3.99
N CYS A 37 9.05 3.68 -4.49
CA CYS A 37 7.76 3.72 -3.81
C CYS A 37 6.84 2.53 -4.15
N GLY A 38 7.26 1.61 -5.02
CA GLY A 38 6.47 0.40 -5.34
C GLY A 38 6.40 -0.63 -4.21
N GLY A 39 7.30 -0.54 -3.22
CA GLY A 39 7.35 -1.46 -2.08
C GLY A 39 6.07 -1.49 -1.25
N ILE A 40 5.48 -0.31 -0.96
CA ILE A 40 4.26 -0.22 -0.17
C ILE A 40 3.05 -0.79 -0.90
N GLU A 41 2.96 -0.62 -2.23
CA GLU A 41 1.90 -1.23 -3.04
C GLU A 41 1.97 -2.76 -2.97
N ARG A 42 3.17 -3.34 -3.12
CA ARG A 42 3.38 -4.78 -2.98
C ARG A 42 3.01 -5.27 -1.59
N ALA A 43 3.43 -4.56 -0.55
CA ALA A 43 3.14 -4.93 0.83
C ALA A 43 1.64 -4.93 1.12
N VAL A 44 0.91 -3.91 0.66
CA VAL A 44 -0.56 -3.84 0.82
C VAL A 44 -1.26 -4.94 0.03
N ARG A 45 -0.85 -5.18 -1.22
CA ARG A 45 -1.44 -6.23 -2.06
C ARG A 45 -1.26 -7.61 -1.43
N GLN A 46 -0.06 -7.91 -0.94
CA GLN A 46 0.22 -9.17 -0.25
C GLN A 46 -0.55 -9.25 1.08
N ALA A 47 -0.61 -8.17 1.85
CA ALA A 47 -1.38 -8.11 3.09
C ALA A 47 -2.89 -8.36 2.88
N LEU A 48 -3.48 -7.85 1.79
CA LEU A 48 -4.86 -8.13 1.43
C LEU A 48 -5.07 -9.63 1.17
N ILE A 49 -4.18 -10.27 0.42
CA ILE A 49 -4.19 -11.72 0.17
C ILE A 49 -4.06 -12.50 1.49
N ASP A 50 -3.05 -12.18 2.30
CA ASP A 50 -2.73 -12.86 3.56
C ASP A 50 -3.77 -12.62 4.66
N SER A 51 -4.57 -11.56 4.53
CA SER A 51 -5.69 -11.30 5.45
C SER A 51 -6.88 -12.22 5.21
N GLY A 52 -6.99 -12.83 4.02
CA GLY A 52 -8.12 -13.66 3.61
C GLY A 52 -9.43 -12.89 3.40
N LYS A 53 -9.39 -11.55 3.33
CA LYS A 53 -10.58 -10.71 3.13
C LYS A 53 -10.65 -10.15 1.73
N MET A 54 -11.84 -10.15 1.14
CA MET A 54 -12.11 -9.41 -0.09
C MET A 54 -12.45 -7.96 0.26
N ILE A 55 -11.49 -7.05 0.06
CA ILE A 55 -11.64 -5.62 0.32
C ILE A 55 -11.31 -4.86 -0.97
N PRO A 56 -12.18 -3.94 -1.42
CA PRO A 56 -11.87 -3.04 -2.52
C PRO A 56 -10.61 -2.23 -2.23
N TRP A 57 -9.70 -2.17 -3.19
CA TRP A 57 -8.49 -1.38 -3.06
C TRP A 57 -8.14 -0.65 -4.35
N GLN A 58 -7.43 0.47 -4.22
CA GLN A 58 -7.02 1.31 -5.34
C GLN A 58 -5.61 1.89 -5.09
N VAL A 59 -4.92 2.23 -6.16
CA VAL A 59 -3.58 2.83 -6.13
C VAL A 59 -3.63 4.17 -6.82
N VAL A 60 -3.28 5.22 -6.10
CA VAL A 60 -3.11 6.56 -6.65
C VAL A 60 -1.62 6.80 -6.87
N VAL A 61 -1.24 7.08 -8.10
CA VAL A 61 0.16 7.37 -8.45
C VAL A 61 0.34 8.88 -8.61
N LEU A 62 1.27 9.44 -7.83
CA LEU A 62 1.66 10.85 -7.89
C LEU A 62 2.98 11.03 -8.63
N SER A 63 3.06 11.98 -9.53
CA SER A 63 4.31 12.40 -10.15
C SER A 63 5.21 13.15 -9.17
N THR A 64 6.49 13.26 -9.50
CA THR A 64 7.49 13.99 -8.70
C THR A 64 7.25 15.50 -8.62
N ASP A 65 6.45 16.07 -9.53
CA ASP A 65 5.98 17.46 -9.53
C ASP A 65 4.59 17.64 -8.90
N GLY A 66 3.98 16.58 -8.36
CA GLY A 66 2.77 16.66 -7.54
C GLY A 66 1.44 16.52 -8.30
N HIS A 67 1.46 16.05 -9.54
CA HIS A 67 0.27 15.71 -10.33
C HIS A 67 -0.18 14.27 -10.07
N VAL A 68 -1.48 14.02 -10.22
CA VAL A 68 -2.03 12.65 -10.21
C VAL A 68 -1.87 12.07 -11.62
N LEU A 69 -1.23 10.90 -11.71
CA LEU A 69 -0.98 10.19 -12.96
C LEU A 69 -2.02 9.09 -13.22
N GLU A 70 -2.50 8.43 -12.16
CA GLU A 70 -3.45 7.30 -12.22
C GLU A 70 -4.30 7.27 -10.93
N ASP A 71 -5.61 7.02 -11.07
CA ASP A 71 -6.63 6.85 -10.01
C ASP A 71 -7.71 5.87 -10.47
#